data_AF-A0A401U4W5-F1
#
_entry.id   AF-A0A401U4W5-F1
#
_cell.length_a   1.000
_cell.length_b   1.000
_cell.length_c   1.000
_cell.angle_alpha   90.00
_cell.angle_beta   90.00
_cell.angle_gamma   90.00
#
_symmetry.space_group_name_H-M   'P 1'
#
loop_
_entity.id
_entity.type
_entity.pdbx_description
1 polymer ?
#
loop_
_entity_poly.entity_id
_entity_poly.type
_entity_poly.pdbx_seq_one_letter_code
_entity_poly.pdbx_strand_id
1 'polypeptide(L)'
;MRSILVLIAFLWAINIAYGQSPSASIPNPSLPTFSAPAIQNPQYNRLLSTQEIQKRNMHMIEQDMRNHELDEKQKQDALNQAYKELGIDEETDSKLASKISHSYAVNKAFGFRHFEKAFEEISGMIEGKIPYNLKRAVFLTEHAYDTTLNYERFERQIAKLVSIIQLEMMQQNISPNDNLGKIMAAFRFMADTLRVKNPVLEKTITTYPKTYDFEDFYGMQDYHKMFVSKLIKTGKGQCHSLPLLFLILCQEINAKAYLSFSPEHCYIKFKDDKGNLNNIELTNQMFTTDQFVLQSGYITSAAIKSRIYMDTLGLDRIINFTLNDLTNSYVKKYGYDDFVLKCSKRVLAYDSKSIHAYMHIANYYNVLGHKVETQYNRLNIPRVYYFSEDQKFREIIKNAIDYGKTIDNLGFAQMPPEMYQKWLGSLKSESMKQQHLERRKILSSMTEF
;
A
#
# COMPACT_ATOMS: atom_id res chain seq x y z
N MET A 1 -46.56 5.12 -2.91
CA MET A 1 -46.28 4.45 -1.61
C MET A 1 -45.88 3.01 -1.91
N ARG A 2 -44.72 2.59 -1.41
CA ARG A 2 -43.80 1.55 -1.94
C ARG A 2 -42.86 2.11 -3.02
N SER A 3 -41.57 1.82 -2.86
CA SER A 3 -40.40 2.28 -3.63
C SER A 3 -39.59 3.48 -3.10
N ILE A 4 -39.43 3.64 -1.78
CA ILE A 4 -38.30 4.36 -1.15
C ILE A 4 -37.95 3.63 0.16
N LEU A 5 -37.16 2.55 0.08
CA LEU A 5 -36.77 1.77 1.28
C LEU A 5 -35.51 0.89 1.10
N VAL A 6 -34.61 1.20 0.15
CA VAL A 6 -33.44 0.32 -0.16
C VAL A 6 -32.08 1.05 -0.05
N LEU A 7 -31.93 1.99 0.88
CA LEU A 7 -30.62 2.64 1.12
C LEU A 7 -30.10 2.51 2.55
N ILE A 8 -30.51 1.44 3.25
CA ILE A 8 -30.03 1.10 4.60
C ILE A 8 -29.98 -0.43 4.72
N ALA A 9 -28.78 -1.03 4.64
CA ALA A 9 -28.37 -2.30 5.30
C ALA A 9 -27.07 -2.92 4.73
N PHE A 10 -25.99 -2.15 4.44
CA PHE A 10 -24.70 -2.74 4.00
C PHE A 10 -23.45 -2.08 4.61
N LEU A 11 -23.47 -1.79 5.91
CA LEU A 11 -22.26 -1.38 6.65
C LEU A 11 -22.08 -2.16 7.96
N TRP A 12 -22.34 -3.47 7.91
CA TRP A 12 -22.02 -4.40 8.99
C TRP A 12 -21.47 -5.71 8.42
N ALA A 13 -20.26 -5.63 7.86
CA ALA A 13 -19.24 -6.67 7.87
C ALA A 13 -17.98 -6.06 7.26
N ILE A 14 -16.83 -6.31 7.91
CA ILE A 14 -15.46 -5.99 7.46
C ILE A 14 -14.94 -4.63 7.95
N ASN A 15 -14.12 -4.72 9.01
CA ASN A 15 -13.05 -3.78 9.30
C ASN A 15 -12.27 -3.45 8.01
N ILE A 16 -11.99 -2.17 7.81
CA ILE A 16 -11.46 -1.50 6.59
C ILE A 16 -12.59 -1.08 5.62
N ALA A 17 -13.37 -0.06 6.02
CA ALA A 17 -14.12 0.75 5.06
C ALA A 17 -13.14 1.72 4.39
N TYR A 18 -12.84 1.49 3.13
CA TYR A 18 -12.13 2.44 2.28
C TYR A 18 -13.10 3.59 1.99
N GLY A 19 -12.68 4.83 2.20
CA GLY A 19 -13.50 6.05 2.15
C GLY A 19 -14.04 6.45 0.76
N GLN A 20 -14.47 5.49 -0.05
CA GLN A 20 -15.16 5.76 -1.30
C GLN A 20 -16.64 6.04 -1.03
N SER A 21 -17.20 6.98 -1.80
CA SER A 21 -18.65 7.13 -1.92
C SER A 21 -19.24 5.85 -2.54
N PRO A 22 -20.49 5.44 -2.23
CA PRO A 22 -21.08 4.24 -2.81
C PRO A 22 -21.07 4.35 -4.34
N SER A 23 -20.25 3.54 -5.02
CA SER A 23 -20.26 3.43 -6.47
C SER A 23 -21.33 2.44 -6.90
N ALA A 24 -22.04 2.76 -8.00
CA ALA A 24 -22.77 1.75 -8.76
C ALA A 24 -21.80 0.62 -9.15
N SER A 25 -22.30 -0.62 -9.17
CA SER A 25 -21.50 -1.81 -9.52
C SER A 25 -20.78 -1.60 -10.86
N ILE A 26 -19.45 -1.55 -10.83
CA ILE A 26 -18.63 -1.63 -12.04
C ILE A 26 -19.01 -2.95 -12.73
N PRO A 27 -19.30 -2.96 -14.04
CA PRO A 27 -19.51 -4.20 -14.77
C PRO A 27 -18.28 -5.08 -14.56
N ASN A 28 -18.49 -6.30 -14.05
CA ASN A 28 -17.46 -7.33 -14.04
C ASN A 28 -16.83 -7.37 -15.45
N PRO A 29 -15.53 -7.09 -15.63
CA PRO A 29 -14.88 -7.47 -16.86
C PRO A 29 -15.03 -8.97 -16.94
N SER A 30 -15.86 -9.43 -17.87
CA SER A 30 -16.05 -10.84 -18.16
C SER A 30 -14.68 -11.40 -18.47
N LEU A 31 -14.11 -12.14 -17.51
CA LEU A 31 -13.05 -13.09 -17.80
C LEU A 31 -13.61 -13.97 -18.92
N PRO A 32 -12.89 -14.14 -20.04
CA PRO A 32 -13.29 -15.13 -21.02
C PRO A 32 -13.36 -16.47 -20.30
N THR A 33 -14.59 -16.95 -20.07
CA THR A 33 -14.85 -18.32 -19.66
C THR A 33 -14.43 -19.20 -20.83
N PHE A 34 -13.25 -19.80 -20.73
CA PHE A 34 -12.91 -20.95 -21.54
C PHE A 34 -13.70 -22.16 -21.01
N SER A 35 -15.00 -22.19 -21.30
CA SER A 35 -15.74 -23.43 -21.40
C SER A 35 -15.45 -23.98 -22.78
N ALA A 36 -14.58 -24.98 -22.87
CA ALA A 36 -14.24 -25.63 -24.14
C ALA A 36 -15.50 -26.30 -24.74
N PRO A 37 -16.01 -25.86 -25.91
CA PRO A 37 -16.81 -26.73 -26.75
C PRO A 37 -15.82 -27.60 -27.54
N ALA A 38 -16.00 -28.91 -27.48
CA ALA A 38 -15.27 -29.84 -28.32
C ALA A 38 -15.61 -29.58 -29.80
N ILE A 39 -14.81 -28.78 -30.49
CA ILE A 39 -14.83 -28.65 -31.95
C ILE A 39 -13.39 -28.54 -32.45
N GLN A 40 -12.97 -29.55 -33.22
CA GLN A 40 -11.71 -29.62 -33.93
C GLN A 40 -11.58 -28.45 -34.91
N ASN A 41 -10.61 -27.55 -34.70
CA ASN A 41 -10.03 -26.79 -35.81
C ASN A 41 -8.62 -26.28 -35.46
N PRO A 42 -7.56 -26.67 -36.21
CA PRO A 42 -6.18 -26.40 -35.81
C PRO A 42 -5.61 -25.18 -36.53
N GLN A 43 -6.00 -23.95 -36.17
CA GLN A 43 -5.21 -22.76 -36.52
C GLN A 43 -5.40 -21.64 -35.49
N TYR A 44 -4.31 -20.92 -35.21
CA TYR A 44 -4.13 -19.75 -34.34
C TYR A 44 -3.75 -19.99 -32.86
N ASN A 45 -2.46 -20.30 -32.65
CA ASN A 45 -1.70 -19.72 -31.54
C ASN A 45 -0.72 -18.67 -32.12
N ARG A 46 -1.15 -17.41 -32.25
CA ARG A 46 -0.21 -16.29 -32.40
C ARG A 46 0.08 -15.71 -31.02
N LEU A 47 1.32 -15.90 -30.56
CA LEU A 47 1.88 -15.11 -29.47
C LEU A 47 1.94 -13.66 -29.94
N LEU A 48 1.15 -12.79 -29.33
CA LEU A 48 1.14 -11.36 -29.64
C LEU A 48 2.53 -10.75 -29.37
N SER A 49 3.02 -9.93 -30.29
CA SER A 49 4.29 -9.22 -30.11
C SER A 49 4.17 -8.14 -29.03
N THR A 50 5.29 -7.78 -28.39
CA THR A 50 5.35 -6.74 -27.34
C THR A 50 4.73 -5.40 -27.78
N GLN A 51 4.82 -5.06 -29.07
CA GLN A 51 4.22 -3.84 -29.64
C GLN A 51 2.68 -3.92 -29.74
N GLU A 52 2.11 -5.09 -30.03
CA GLU A 52 0.64 -5.28 -30.09
C GLU A 52 0.02 -5.26 -28.69
N ILE A 53 0.72 -5.81 -27.71
CA ILE A 53 0.33 -5.74 -26.29
C ILE A 53 0.34 -4.28 -25.80
N GLN A 54 1.39 -3.51 -26.13
CA GLN A 54 1.46 -2.09 -25.79
C GLN A 54 0.32 -1.26 -26.39
N LYS A 55 -0.02 -1.48 -27.68
CA LYS A 55 -1.16 -0.80 -28.32
C LYS A 55 -2.49 -1.17 -27.66
N ARG A 56 -2.68 -2.44 -27.31
CA ARG A 56 -3.89 -2.91 -26.62
C ARG A 56 -4.03 -2.29 -25.23
N ASN A 57 -2.94 -2.24 -24.45
CA ASN A 57 -2.94 -1.61 -23.14
C ASN A 57 -3.28 -0.11 -23.26
N MET A 58 -2.72 0.59 -24.25
CA MET A 58 -2.99 2.01 -24.48
C MET A 58 -4.47 2.26 -24.81
N HIS A 59 -5.10 1.40 -25.61
CA HIS A 59 -6.51 1.51 -25.92
C HIS A 59 -7.42 1.24 -24.71
N MET A 60 -7.06 0.27 -23.87
CA MET A 60 -7.75 0.05 -22.59
C MET A 60 -7.62 1.27 -21.68
N ILE A 61 -6.44 1.89 -21.63
CA ILE A 61 -6.18 3.09 -20.84
C ILE A 61 -7.11 4.25 -21.26
N GLU A 62 -7.25 4.48 -22.57
CA GLU A 62 -8.14 5.52 -23.09
C GLU A 62 -9.62 5.27 -22.82
N GLN A 63 -10.06 4.00 -22.83
CA GLN A 63 -11.43 3.63 -22.48
C GLN A 63 -11.71 3.83 -20.99
N ASP A 64 -10.78 3.42 -20.13
CA ASP A 64 -10.86 3.58 -18.68
C ASP A 64 -10.95 5.06 -18.28
N MET A 65 -10.15 5.95 -18.89
CA MET A 65 -10.24 7.39 -18.64
C MET A 65 -11.60 7.99 -18.99
N ARG A 66 -12.22 7.58 -20.12
CA ARG A 66 -13.54 8.09 -20.51
C ARG A 66 -14.65 7.65 -19.56
N ASN A 67 -14.57 6.42 -19.07
CA ASN A 67 -15.55 5.89 -18.10
C ASN A 67 -15.42 6.61 -16.76
N HIS A 68 -14.18 6.86 -16.30
CA HIS A 68 -13.91 7.62 -15.08
C HIS A 68 -14.49 9.04 -15.15
N GLU A 69 -14.30 9.76 -16.26
CA GLU A 69 -14.87 11.10 -16.46
C GLU A 69 -16.42 11.11 -16.41
N LEU A 70 -17.07 10.06 -16.94
CA LEU A 70 -18.52 9.94 -16.93
C LEU A 70 -19.06 9.67 -15.52
N ASP A 71 -18.43 8.75 -14.78
CA ASP A 71 -18.81 8.39 -13.41
C ASP A 71 -18.65 9.59 -12.46
N GLU A 72 -17.56 10.36 -12.59
CA GLU A 72 -17.33 11.56 -11.78
C GLU A 72 -18.40 12.63 -12.02
N LYS A 73 -18.83 12.81 -13.27
CA LYS A 73 -19.92 13.74 -13.61
C LYS A 73 -21.23 13.31 -12.94
N GLN A 74 -21.59 12.02 -13.00
CA GLN A 74 -22.81 11.49 -12.40
C GLN A 74 -22.82 11.62 -10.87
N LYS A 75 -21.69 11.32 -10.20
CA LYS A 75 -21.55 11.52 -8.75
C LYS A 75 -21.68 12.99 -8.36
N GLN A 76 -21.06 13.89 -9.12
CA GLN A 76 -21.11 15.33 -8.85
C GLN A 76 -22.55 15.88 -9.03
N ASP A 77 -23.28 15.41 -10.04
CA ASP A 77 -24.67 15.78 -10.27
C ASP A 77 -25.59 15.26 -9.14
N ALA A 78 -25.41 14.02 -8.70
CA ALA A 78 -26.15 13.45 -7.55
C ALA A 78 -25.87 14.21 -6.24
N LEU A 79 -24.62 14.62 -6.02
CA LEU A 79 -24.22 15.40 -4.86
C LEU A 79 -24.84 16.81 -4.89
N ASN A 80 -24.78 17.48 -6.05
CA ASN A 80 -25.37 18.80 -6.25
C ASN A 80 -26.89 18.76 -6.05
N GLN A 81 -27.54 17.66 -6.45
CA GLN A 81 -28.97 17.44 -6.23
C GLN A 81 -29.29 17.25 -4.73
N ALA A 82 -28.50 16.45 -4.01
CA ALA A 82 -28.64 16.28 -2.56
C ALA A 82 -28.49 17.61 -1.78
N TYR A 83 -27.58 18.49 -2.21
CA TYR A 83 -27.42 19.83 -1.62
C TYR A 83 -28.62 20.76 -1.89
N LYS A 84 -29.31 20.57 -3.02
CA LYS A 84 -30.44 21.42 -3.45
C LYS A 84 -31.77 21.05 -2.80
N GLU A 85 -31.92 19.80 -2.37
CA GLU A 85 -33.12 19.26 -1.71
C GLU A 85 -33.23 19.63 -0.20
N LEU A 86 -32.22 20.28 0.39
CA LEU A 86 -32.08 20.52 1.83
C LEU A 86 -32.59 21.89 2.36
N GLY A 87 -33.35 22.68 1.58
CA GLY A 87 -33.73 24.05 1.97
C GLY A 87 -34.63 24.14 3.21
N ILE A 88 -34.18 24.84 4.28
CA ILE A 88 -34.96 25.09 5.52
C ILE A 88 -34.57 26.43 6.20
N ASP A 89 -35.56 27.06 6.86
CA ASP A 89 -35.55 28.26 7.72
C ASP A 89 -35.16 28.00 9.21
N GLU A 90 -34.58 29.03 9.86
CA GLU A 90 -34.01 29.08 11.21
C GLU A 90 -35.03 29.21 12.36
N GLU A 91 -34.95 28.36 13.41
CA GLU A 91 -35.02 28.76 14.84
C GLU A 91 -34.94 27.54 15.80
N THR A 92 -33.75 27.01 16.11
CA THR A 92 -33.58 26.15 17.32
C THR A 92 -32.14 26.07 17.89
N ASP A 93 -31.33 27.11 17.74
CA ASP A 93 -29.87 26.91 17.66
C ASP A 93 -29.10 26.75 19.00
N SER A 94 -29.56 27.28 20.15
CA SER A 94 -28.60 27.53 21.26
C SER A 94 -28.39 26.41 22.31
N LYS A 95 -29.36 25.52 22.57
CA LYS A 95 -29.27 24.56 23.72
C LYS A 95 -28.77 23.15 23.38
N LEU A 96 -28.72 22.80 22.10
CA LEU A 96 -28.36 21.45 21.63
C LEU A 96 -26.86 21.34 21.32
N ALA A 97 -26.27 22.42 20.80
CA ALA A 97 -24.86 22.52 20.43
C ALA A 97 -23.89 22.25 21.59
N SER A 98 -24.30 22.47 22.86
CA SER A 98 -23.45 22.20 24.03
C SER A 98 -23.36 20.73 24.45
N LYS A 99 -24.14 19.83 23.83
CA LYS A 99 -24.17 18.38 24.15
C LYS A 99 -23.53 17.49 23.09
N ILE A 100 -23.19 18.03 21.93
CA ILE A 100 -22.60 17.30 20.81
C ILE A 100 -21.11 17.58 20.76
N SER A 101 -20.30 16.53 20.79
CA SER A 101 -18.84 16.63 20.59
C SER A 101 -18.50 16.41 19.12
N HIS A 102 -17.92 17.43 18.48
CA HIS A 102 -17.41 17.39 17.10
C HIS A 102 -15.91 17.07 17.01
N SER A 103 -15.28 16.70 18.11
CA SER A 103 -13.87 16.33 18.17
C SER A 103 -13.69 14.94 18.77
N TYR A 104 -12.52 14.35 18.52
CA TYR A 104 -12.10 13.16 19.23
C TYR A 104 -11.74 13.49 20.67
N ALA A 105 -11.91 12.50 21.56
CA ALA A 105 -11.33 12.58 22.88
C ALA A 105 -9.82 12.43 22.79
N VAL A 106 -9.08 13.17 23.62
CA VAL A 106 -7.61 13.08 23.68
C VAL A 106 -7.21 11.67 24.14
N ASN A 107 -6.35 11.01 23.37
CA ASN A 107 -5.78 9.74 23.77
C ASN A 107 -4.79 9.94 24.93
N LYS A 108 -5.07 9.30 26.06
CA LYS A 108 -4.24 9.35 27.28
C LYS A 108 -3.55 8.02 27.58
N ALA A 109 -3.58 7.06 26.65
CA ALA A 109 -2.95 5.76 26.85
C ALA A 109 -1.44 5.92 27.01
N PHE A 110 -0.83 5.21 27.96
CA PHE A 110 0.61 5.27 28.19
C PHE A 110 1.43 4.95 26.92
N GLY A 111 0.94 3.99 26.12
CA GLY A 111 1.56 3.60 24.85
C GLY A 111 1.55 4.68 23.75
N PHE A 112 0.69 5.71 23.87
CA PHE A 112 0.59 6.81 22.91
C PHE A 112 1.94 7.54 22.73
N ARG A 113 2.71 7.70 23.82
CA ARG A 113 4.00 8.41 23.79
C ARG A 113 5.02 7.77 22.86
N HIS A 114 4.94 6.45 22.61
CA HIS A 114 5.85 5.80 21.67
C HIS A 114 5.53 6.17 20.23
N PHE A 115 4.25 6.36 19.90
CA PHE A 115 3.82 6.89 18.60
C PHE A 115 4.22 8.34 18.41
N GLU A 116 4.12 9.18 19.44
CA GLU A 116 4.58 10.57 19.37
C GLU A 116 6.08 10.67 19.10
N LYS A 117 6.89 9.88 19.84
CA LYS A 117 8.34 9.83 19.63
C LYS A 117 8.70 9.33 18.23
N ALA A 118 8.03 8.27 17.76
CA ALA A 118 8.23 7.77 16.40
C ALA A 118 7.84 8.82 15.35
N PHE A 119 6.73 9.53 15.55
CA PHE A 119 6.31 10.63 14.67
C PHE A 119 7.37 11.72 14.61
N GLU A 120 7.92 12.16 15.75
CA GLU A 120 8.93 13.21 15.83
C GLU A 120 10.21 12.82 15.10
N GLU A 121 10.71 11.61 15.33
CA GLU A 121 11.98 11.15 14.74
C GLU A 121 11.83 10.90 13.23
N ILE A 122 10.75 10.22 12.79
CA ILE A 122 10.45 10.01 11.36
C ILE A 122 10.22 11.35 10.66
N SER A 123 9.48 12.26 11.29
CA SER A 123 9.30 13.62 10.77
C SER A 123 10.60 14.39 10.65
N GLY A 124 11.50 14.27 11.62
CA GLY A 124 12.83 14.86 11.55
C GLY A 124 13.62 14.35 10.35
N MET A 125 13.47 13.07 9.99
CA MET A 125 14.08 12.51 8.78
C MET A 125 13.46 13.08 7.50
N ILE A 126 12.12 13.22 7.45
CA ILE A 126 11.40 13.82 6.32
C ILE A 126 11.83 15.28 6.10
N GLU A 127 11.97 16.03 7.19
CA GLU A 127 12.36 17.44 7.19
C GLU A 127 13.86 17.65 6.95
N GLY A 128 14.66 16.59 6.85
CA GLY A 128 16.12 16.66 6.71
C GLY A 128 16.87 17.13 7.97
N LYS A 129 16.18 17.21 9.12
CA LYS A 129 16.77 17.56 10.43
C LYS A 129 17.51 16.38 11.06
N ILE A 130 17.08 15.17 10.75
CA ILE A 130 17.71 13.90 11.15
C ILE A 130 18.17 13.20 9.88
N PRO A 131 19.37 12.61 9.83
CA PRO A 131 19.82 11.87 8.67
C PRO A 131 18.85 10.75 8.28
N TYR A 132 18.66 10.58 6.97
CA TYR A 132 17.87 9.48 6.42
C TYR A 132 18.33 8.12 6.97
N ASN A 133 17.40 7.32 7.48
CA ASN A 133 17.69 5.97 7.94
C ASN A 133 16.45 5.07 7.88
N LEU A 134 16.31 4.30 6.80
CA LEU A 134 15.15 3.44 6.58
C LEU A 134 14.98 2.37 7.67
N LYS A 135 16.05 1.67 8.04
CA LYS A 135 15.97 0.61 9.06
C LYS A 135 15.52 1.17 10.40
N ARG A 136 15.94 2.40 10.75
CA ARG A 136 15.50 3.10 11.96
C ARG A 136 14.03 3.50 11.85
N ALA A 137 13.61 4.08 10.72
CA ALA A 137 12.22 4.45 10.50
C ALA A 137 11.28 3.25 10.62
N VAL A 138 11.60 2.12 9.96
CA VAL A 138 10.84 0.85 10.09
C VAL A 138 10.83 0.34 11.53
N PHE A 139 11.96 0.39 12.24
CA PHE A 139 11.96 -0.02 13.65
C PHE A 139 11.05 0.86 14.51
N LEU A 140 11.04 2.18 14.30
CA LEU A 140 10.23 3.11 15.07
C LEU A 140 8.73 2.85 14.92
N THR A 141 8.28 2.52 13.70
CA THR A 141 6.86 2.17 13.45
C THR A 141 6.47 0.89 14.19
N GLU A 142 7.30 -0.15 14.10
CA GLU A 142 7.05 -1.43 14.77
C GLU A 142 7.13 -1.29 16.30
N HIS A 143 8.12 -0.56 16.82
CA HIS A 143 8.31 -0.36 18.26
C HIS A 143 7.19 0.48 18.89
N ALA A 144 6.61 1.43 18.17
CA ALA A 144 5.45 2.18 18.66
C ALA A 144 4.25 1.26 18.92
N TYR A 145 4.07 0.24 18.07
CA TYR A 145 3.04 -0.77 18.25
C TYR A 145 3.44 -1.85 19.27
N ASP A 146 4.66 -2.38 19.22
CA ASP A 146 5.20 -3.39 20.13
C ASP A 146 6.44 -2.86 20.87
N THR A 147 6.21 -2.38 22.09
CA THR A 147 7.26 -1.80 22.93
C THR A 147 8.26 -2.82 23.45
N THR A 148 8.06 -4.11 23.20
CA THR A 148 9.02 -5.17 23.56
C THR A 148 10.19 -5.26 22.59
N LEU A 149 10.07 -4.64 21.40
CA LEU A 149 11.14 -4.59 20.42
C LEU A 149 12.30 -3.70 20.89
N ASN A 150 13.52 -4.18 20.67
CA ASN A 150 14.76 -3.50 21.05
C ASN A 150 15.60 -3.16 19.82
N TYR A 151 16.05 -1.90 19.72
CA TYR A 151 16.70 -1.40 18.52
C TYR A 151 18.06 -2.05 18.29
N GLU A 152 18.88 -2.18 19.33
CA GLU A 152 20.22 -2.75 19.21
C GLU A 152 20.15 -4.22 18.76
N ARG A 153 19.12 -4.96 19.20
CA ARG A 153 18.85 -6.32 18.71
C ARG A 153 18.44 -6.32 17.23
N PHE A 154 17.53 -5.43 16.84
CA PHE A 154 17.06 -5.31 15.45
C PHE A 154 18.23 -4.97 14.52
N GLU A 155 19.05 -3.97 14.90
CA GLU A 155 20.23 -3.54 14.16
C GLU A 155 21.26 -4.68 14.03
N ARG A 156 21.59 -5.37 15.13
CA ARG A 156 22.51 -6.53 15.08
C ARG A 156 22.00 -7.64 14.16
N GLN A 157 20.69 -7.87 14.11
CA GLN A 157 20.11 -8.86 13.21
C GLN A 157 20.28 -8.43 11.75
N ILE A 158 19.97 -7.18 11.41
CA ILE A 158 20.22 -6.63 10.07
C ILE A 158 21.70 -6.74 9.70
N ALA A 159 22.61 -6.31 10.56
CA ALA A 159 24.05 -6.38 10.33
C ALA A 159 24.54 -7.82 10.05
N LYS A 160 23.96 -8.81 10.75
CA LYS A 160 24.24 -10.22 10.47
C LYS A 160 23.74 -10.67 9.09
N LEU A 161 22.59 -10.19 8.63
CA LEU A 161 22.11 -10.52 7.29
C LEU A 161 22.99 -9.85 6.22
N VAL A 162 23.37 -8.60 6.44
CA VAL A 162 24.27 -7.83 5.56
C VAL A 162 25.63 -8.52 5.44
N SER A 163 26.22 -9.01 6.54
CA SER A 163 27.52 -9.70 6.47
C SER A 163 27.45 -11.00 5.67
N ILE A 164 26.33 -11.71 5.68
CA ILE A 164 26.12 -12.90 4.85
C ILE A 164 26.08 -12.51 3.36
N ILE A 165 25.39 -11.42 3.01
CA ILE A 165 25.35 -10.92 1.63
C ILE A 165 26.73 -10.45 1.18
N GLN A 166 27.50 -9.78 2.05
CA GLN A 166 28.87 -9.37 1.74
C GLN A 166 29.80 -10.57 1.51
N LEU A 167 29.66 -11.65 2.30
CA LEU A 167 30.40 -12.89 2.06
C LEU A 167 30.03 -13.51 0.72
N GLU A 168 28.75 -13.58 0.38
CA GLU A 168 28.28 -14.02 -0.95
C GLU A 168 28.90 -13.16 -2.06
N MET A 169 28.89 -11.83 -1.91
CA MET A 169 29.50 -10.92 -2.88
C MET A 169 30.99 -11.19 -3.05
N MET A 170 31.74 -11.38 -1.97
CA MET A 170 33.17 -11.69 -2.02
C MET A 170 33.43 -13.02 -2.74
N GLN A 171 32.63 -14.06 -2.45
CA GLN A 171 32.80 -15.37 -3.08
C GLN A 171 32.50 -15.37 -4.57
N GLN A 172 31.57 -14.52 -5.01
CA GLN A 172 31.21 -14.33 -6.41
C GLN A 172 32.03 -13.25 -7.11
N ASN A 173 33.05 -12.69 -6.43
CA ASN A 173 33.89 -11.59 -6.94
C ASN A 173 33.10 -10.36 -7.40
N ILE A 174 31.97 -10.06 -6.75
CA ILE A 174 31.11 -8.92 -7.10
C ILE A 174 31.80 -7.62 -6.69
N SER A 175 32.03 -6.74 -7.68
CA SER A 175 32.61 -5.42 -7.46
C SER A 175 31.73 -4.55 -6.55
N PRO A 176 32.30 -3.77 -5.61
CA PRO A 176 31.54 -2.81 -4.82
C PRO A 176 30.79 -1.75 -5.65
N ASN A 177 31.25 -1.49 -6.88
CA ASN A 177 30.64 -0.55 -7.81
C ASN A 177 29.57 -1.18 -8.72
N ASP A 178 29.46 -2.51 -8.74
CA ASP A 178 28.45 -3.23 -9.53
C ASP A 178 27.10 -3.21 -8.80
N ASN A 179 26.22 -2.29 -9.23
CA ASN A 179 24.90 -2.17 -8.65
C ASN A 179 24.04 -3.42 -8.90
N LEU A 180 24.10 -3.98 -10.12
CA LEU A 180 23.30 -5.14 -10.48
C LEU A 180 23.75 -6.37 -9.70
N GLY A 181 25.06 -6.64 -9.64
CA GLY A 181 25.62 -7.74 -8.85
C GLY A 181 25.22 -7.68 -7.38
N LYS A 182 25.27 -6.49 -6.75
CA LYS A 182 24.81 -6.31 -5.36
C LYS A 182 23.32 -6.64 -5.19
N ILE A 183 22.47 -6.19 -6.11
CA ILE A 183 21.03 -6.50 -6.10
C ILE A 183 20.81 -8.00 -6.30
N MET A 184 21.55 -8.63 -7.20
CA MET A 184 21.49 -10.07 -7.42
C MET A 184 21.92 -10.85 -6.17
N ALA A 185 22.98 -10.43 -5.48
CA ALA A 185 23.41 -11.05 -4.21
C ALA A 185 22.33 -10.93 -3.12
N ALA A 186 21.74 -9.75 -2.95
CA ALA A 186 20.64 -9.54 -2.02
C ALA A 186 19.39 -10.37 -2.41
N PHE A 187 19.10 -10.50 -3.70
CA PHE A 187 18.00 -11.31 -4.20
C PHE A 187 18.22 -12.79 -3.92
N ARG A 188 19.40 -13.33 -4.21
CA ARG A 188 19.73 -14.73 -3.89
C ARG A 188 19.63 -15.01 -2.39
N PHE A 189 20.04 -14.05 -1.55
CA PHE A 189 19.86 -14.19 -0.09
C PHE A 189 18.39 -14.29 0.33
N MET A 190 17.50 -13.57 -0.35
CA MET A 190 16.05 -13.61 -0.08
C MET A 190 15.35 -14.79 -0.73
N ALA A 191 15.80 -15.26 -1.89
CA ALA A 191 15.09 -16.20 -2.77
C ALA A 191 15.68 -17.62 -2.80
N ASP A 192 16.97 -17.79 -2.49
CA ASP A 192 17.67 -19.07 -2.64
C ASP A 192 18.17 -19.63 -1.31
N THR A 193 18.54 -20.92 -1.34
CA THR A 193 19.39 -21.48 -0.30
C THR A 193 20.84 -21.09 -0.58
N LEU A 194 21.40 -20.17 0.20
CA LEU A 194 22.80 -19.79 0.07
C LEU A 194 23.67 -20.65 0.98
N ARG A 195 24.89 -20.93 0.50
CA ARG A 195 25.95 -21.60 1.26
C ARG A 195 27.23 -20.79 1.15
N VAL A 196 27.41 -19.86 2.08
CA VAL A 196 28.57 -18.96 2.07
C VAL A 196 29.65 -19.44 3.03
N LYS A 197 30.91 -19.40 2.61
CA LYS A 197 32.05 -19.74 3.49
C LYS A 197 32.42 -18.50 4.29
N ASN A 198 32.49 -18.64 5.61
CA ASN A 198 33.06 -17.63 6.47
C ASN A 198 34.55 -17.98 6.68
N PRO A 199 35.49 -17.22 6.10
CA PRO A 199 36.91 -17.53 6.18
C PRO A 199 37.47 -17.37 7.59
N VAL A 200 36.88 -16.50 8.41
CA VAL A 200 37.33 -16.26 9.80
C VAL A 200 36.93 -17.41 10.73
N LEU A 201 35.74 -17.97 10.53
CA LEU A 201 35.22 -19.07 11.36
C LEU A 201 35.51 -20.45 10.79
N GLU A 202 36.11 -20.52 9.60
CA GLU A 202 36.32 -21.75 8.81
C GLU A 202 35.05 -22.60 8.68
N LYS A 203 33.89 -21.95 8.58
CA LYS A 203 32.57 -22.59 8.57
C LYS A 203 31.74 -22.12 7.39
N THR A 204 30.93 -23.04 6.86
CA THR A 204 29.89 -22.70 5.89
C THR A 204 28.63 -22.26 6.63
N ILE A 205 28.15 -21.06 6.34
CA ILE A 205 26.85 -20.54 6.78
C ILE A 205 25.84 -20.89 5.69
N THR A 206 24.81 -21.65 6.08
CA THR A 206 23.66 -21.94 5.20
C THR A 206 22.50 -21.05 5.58
N THR A 207 21.91 -20.34 4.61
CA THR A 207 20.66 -19.60 4.79
C THR A 207 19.58 -20.12 3.86
N TYR A 208 18.33 -20.00 4.29
CA TYR A 208 17.16 -20.42 3.53
C TYR A 208 16.34 -19.21 3.05
N PRO A 209 15.59 -19.37 1.93
CA PRO A 209 14.76 -18.32 1.37
C PRO A 209 13.77 -17.73 2.38
N LYS A 210 13.46 -16.45 2.22
CA LYS A 210 12.37 -15.77 2.91
C LYS A 210 11.07 -16.01 2.14
N THR A 211 10.04 -16.48 2.83
CA THR A 211 8.79 -16.91 2.18
C THR A 211 7.61 -16.03 2.59
N TYR A 212 6.58 -16.01 1.75
CA TYR A 212 5.34 -15.33 2.07
C TYR A 212 4.53 -16.12 3.11
N ASP A 213 3.95 -15.41 4.06
CA ASP A 213 3.09 -15.96 5.10
C ASP A 213 1.61 -15.82 4.70
N PHE A 214 1.06 -16.91 4.14
CA PHE A 214 -0.34 -16.95 3.71
C PHE A 214 -1.35 -16.94 4.88
N GLU A 215 -0.90 -17.06 6.12
CA GLU A 215 -1.76 -17.00 7.30
C GLU A 215 -1.90 -15.56 7.81
N ASP A 216 -3.13 -15.06 7.85
CA ASP A 216 -3.45 -13.68 8.26
C ASP A 216 -2.64 -12.63 7.48
N PHE A 217 -2.65 -12.75 6.14
CA PHE A 217 -1.84 -11.94 5.25
C PHE A 217 -2.19 -10.44 5.23
N TYR A 218 -3.36 -10.07 5.75
CA TYR A 218 -3.75 -8.69 6.00
C TYR A 218 -3.38 -8.19 7.42
N GLY A 219 -2.83 -9.03 8.29
CA GLY A 219 -2.55 -8.68 9.69
C GLY A 219 -3.81 -8.27 10.46
N MET A 220 -4.94 -8.89 10.15
CA MET A 220 -6.24 -8.54 10.71
C MET A 220 -6.38 -9.05 12.14
N GLN A 221 -5.80 -10.22 12.43
CA GLN A 221 -5.80 -10.82 13.76
C GLN A 221 -4.54 -10.42 14.53
N ASP A 222 -3.38 -10.52 13.90
CA ASP A 222 -2.08 -10.18 14.47
C ASP A 222 -1.32 -9.20 13.56
N TYR A 223 -1.28 -7.94 13.97
CA TYR A 223 -0.61 -6.90 13.18
C TYR A 223 0.92 -7.09 13.10
N HIS A 224 1.53 -7.89 13.99
CA HIS A 224 2.97 -8.25 13.87
C HIS A 224 3.27 -9.04 12.59
N LYS A 225 2.25 -9.58 11.91
CA LYS A 225 2.40 -10.20 10.58
C LYS A 225 3.00 -9.22 9.57
N MET A 226 2.75 -7.91 9.71
CA MET A 226 3.27 -6.87 8.83
C MET A 226 4.74 -6.51 9.12
N PHE A 227 5.33 -7.02 10.21
CA PHE A 227 6.63 -6.53 10.67
C PHE A 227 7.82 -7.16 9.94
N VAL A 228 8.81 -6.33 9.63
CA VAL A 228 10.16 -6.70 9.23
C VAL A 228 10.87 -7.43 10.37
N SER A 229 10.71 -7.03 11.64
CA SER A 229 11.31 -7.77 12.77
C SER A 229 10.81 -9.21 12.86
N LYS A 230 9.52 -9.43 12.60
CA LYS A 230 8.91 -10.77 12.52
C LYS A 230 9.46 -11.56 11.34
N LEU A 231 9.58 -10.95 10.16
CA LEU A 231 10.19 -11.56 8.98
C LEU A 231 11.65 -11.98 9.24
N ILE A 232 12.47 -11.13 9.87
CA ILE A 232 13.86 -11.45 10.23
C ILE A 232 13.91 -12.65 11.18
N LYS A 233 13.03 -12.67 12.19
CA LYS A 233 13.00 -13.72 13.21
C LYS A 233 12.52 -15.07 12.66
N THR A 234 11.52 -15.07 11.79
CA THR A 234 10.80 -16.29 11.38
C THR A 234 11.14 -16.77 9.97
N GLY A 235 11.72 -15.90 9.14
CA GLY A 235 11.90 -16.15 7.72
C GLY A 235 10.61 -16.00 6.89
N LYS A 236 9.48 -15.64 7.51
CA LYS A 236 8.18 -15.51 6.83
C LYS A 236 7.62 -14.10 6.96
N GLY A 237 7.29 -13.46 5.84
CA GLY A 237 6.83 -12.07 5.79
C GLY A 237 5.59 -11.88 4.91
N GLN A 238 5.19 -10.63 4.72
CA GLN A 238 4.10 -10.24 3.84
C GLN A 238 4.62 -9.45 2.65
N CYS A 239 3.73 -9.13 1.72
CA CYS A 239 3.98 -8.26 0.58
C CYS A 239 4.53 -6.90 1.02
N HIS A 240 4.24 -6.47 2.24
CA HIS A 240 4.78 -5.27 2.85
C HIS A 240 6.20 -5.46 3.41
N SER A 241 6.42 -6.44 4.30
CA SER A 241 7.70 -6.61 5.00
C SER A 241 8.82 -7.19 4.13
N LEU A 242 8.49 -7.99 3.12
CA LEU A 242 9.49 -8.60 2.22
C LEU A 242 10.25 -7.54 1.40
N PRO A 243 9.58 -6.64 0.64
CA PRO A 243 10.24 -5.51 -0.03
C PRO A 243 10.96 -4.56 0.92
N LEU A 244 10.38 -4.25 2.09
CA LEU A 244 11.04 -3.36 3.06
C LEU A 244 12.37 -3.95 3.57
N LEU A 245 12.38 -5.25 3.93
CA LEU A 245 13.64 -5.91 4.33
C LEU A 245 14.64 -5.90 3.17
N PHE A 246 14.22 -6.24 1.95
CA PHE A 246 15.10 -6.22 0.78
C PHE A 246 15.71 -4.84 0.54
N LEU A 247 14.91 -3.78 0.66
CA LEU A 247 15.35 -2.41 0.47
C LEU A 247 16.32 -1.95 1.57
N ILE A 248 16.07 -2.33 2.83
CA ILE A 248 17.02 -2.12 3.94
C ILE A 248 18.35 -2.80 3.62
N LEU A 249 18.33 -4.08 3.21
CA LEU A 249 19.55 -4.83 2.88
C LEU A 249 20.30 -4.18 1.71
N CYS A 250 19.59 -3.74 0.67
CA CYS A 250 20.19 -3.01 -0.45
C CYS A 250 20.88 -1.73 0.01
N GLN A 251 20.24 -0.93 0.88
CA GLN A 251 20.85 0.30 1.38
C GLN A 251 22.12 0.03 2.19
N GLU A 252 22.12 -0.99 3.03
CA GLU A 252 23.28 -1.35 3.86
C GLU A 252 24.48 -1.86 3.04
N ILE A 253 24.25 -2.45 1.86
CA ILE A 253 25.31 -2.82 0.91
C ILE A 253 25.55 -1.75 -0.17
N ASN A 254 24.95 -0.55 -0.03
CA ASN A 254 25.04 0.55 -0.99
C ASN A 254 24.58 0.18 -2.41
N ALA A 255 23.51 -0.61 -2.53
CA ALA A 255 22.81 -0.93 -3.76
C ALA A 255 21.58 -0.02 -3.95
N LYS A 256 21.38 0.43 -5.18
CA LYS A 256 20.28 1.31 -5.60
C LYS A 256 19.11 0.48 -6.11
N ALA A 257 18.14 0.27 -5.23
CA ALA A 257 16.82 -0.27 -5.54
C ALA A 257 15.74 0.71 -5.06
N TYR A 258 14.53 0.58 -5.60
CA TYR A 258 13.41 1.47 -5.33
C TYR A 258 12.21 0.65 -4.88
N LEU A 259 11.45 1.17 -3.92
CA LEU A 259 10.11 0.67 -3.65
C LEU A 259 9.17 1.14 -4.77
N SER A 260 8.17 0.34 -5.11
CA SER A 260 7.09 0.68 -6.03
C SER A 260 5.78 0.08 -5.52
N PHE A 261 4.67 0.77 -5.80
CA PHE A 261 3.34 0.32 -5.38
C PHE A 261 2.50 -0.17 -6.55
N SER A 262 1.62 -1.11 -6.24
CA SER A 262 0.40 -1.43 -6.98
C SER A 262 -0.75 -1.46 -5.96
N PRO A 263 -2.03 -1.53 -6.37
CA PRO A 263 -3.13 -1.62 -5.44
C PRO A 263 -2.91 -2.76 -4.43
N GLU A 264 -3.03 -2.44 -3.14
CA GLU A 264 -2.85 -3.37 -2.02
C GLU A 264 -1.50 -4.11 -1.95
N HIS A 265 -0.48 -3.65 -2.68
CA HIS A 265 0.78 -4.40 -2.83
C HIS A 265 1.99 -3.51 -3.08
N CYS A 266 3.18 -3.94 -2.62
CA CYS A 266 4.43 -3.26 -2.94
C CYS A 266 5.49 -4.26 -3.42
N TYR A 267 6.40 -3.76 -4.26
CA TYR A 267 7.43 -4.55 -4.90
C TYR A 267 8.68 -3.70 -5.14
N ILE A 268 9.77 -4.32 -5.59
CA ILE A 268 11.03 -3.62 -5.79
C ILE A 268 11.25 -3.34 -7.28
N LYS A 269 11.75 -2.16 -7.60
CA LYS A 269 12.29 -1.79 -8.91
C LYS A 269 13.79 -1.56 -8.84
N PHE A 270 14.50 -1.87 -9.91
CA PHE A 270 15.93 -1.56 -10.06
C PHE A 270 16.31 -1.36 -11.51
N LYS A 271 17.46 -0.72 -11.74
CA LYS A 271 18.04 -0.55 -13.07
C LYS A 271 19.09 -1.62 -13.32
N ASP A 272 19.07 -2.23 -14.51
CA ASP A 272 20.19 -3.02 -15.02
C ASP A 272 21.32 -2.13 -15.56
N ASP A 273 22.41 -2.74 -16.02
CA ASP A 273 23.60 -2.01 -16.51
C ASP A 273 23.35 -1.23 -17.80
N LYS A 274 22.26 -1.54 -18.52
CA LYS A 274 21.79 -0.80 -19.69
C LYS A 274 20.81 0.31 -19.32
N GLY A 275 20.50 0.47 -18.03
CA GLY A 275 19.57 1.46 -17.50
C GLY A 275 18.10 1.06 -17.59
N ASN A 276 17.76 -0.16 -18.02
CA ASN A 276 16.36 -0.61 -18.09
C ASN A 276 15.83 -0.92 -16.70
N LEU A 277 14.57 -0.56 -16.46
CA LEU A 277 13.88 -0.91 -15.23
C LEU A 277 13.44 -2.38 -15.22
N ASN A 278 13.68 -3.01 -14.09
CA ASN A 278 13.38 -4.41 -13.77
C ASN A 278 12.63 -4.45 -12.44
N ASN A 279 11.75 -5.45 -12.27
CA ASN A 279 10.98 -5.61 -11.04
C ASN A 279 11.39 -6.89 -10.31
N ILE A 280 11.34 -6.85 -8.97
CA ILE A 280 11.46 -8.03 -8.10
C ILE A 280 10.15 -8.14 -7.31
N GLU A 281 9.46 -9.25 -7.50
CA GLU A 281 8.32 -9.68 -6.71
C GLU A 281 8.79 -10.67 -5.64
N LEU A 282 8.90 -10.21 -4.39
CA LEU A 282 9.43 -11.05 -3.31
C LEU A 282 8.37 -11.99 -2.72
N THR A 283 7.08 -11.76 -3.00
CA THR A 283 5.98 -12.64 -2.56
C THR A 283 6.08 -14.03 -3.17
N ASN A 284 6.56 -14.12 -4.41
CA ASN A 284 6.84 -15.39 -5.09
C ASN A 284 8.32 -15.56 -5.47
N GLN A 285 9.19 -14.66 -5.02
CA GLN A 285 10.64 -14.67 -5.25
C GLN A 285 11.00 -14.68 -6.74
N MET A 286 10.37 -13.80 -7.52
CA MET A 286 10.56 -13.75 -8.97
C MET A 286 11.02 -12.39 -9.47
N PHE A 287 11.63 -12.39 -10.64
CA PHE A 287 11.81 -11.19 -11.46
C PHE A 287 10.56 -11.04 -12.31
N THR A 288 10.01 -9.84 -12.35
CA THR A 288 8.78 -9.52 -13.09
C THR A 288 8.97 -8.28 -13.95
N THR A 289 7.92 -7.88 -14.66
CA THR A 289 7.91 -6.70 -15.52
C THR A 289 6.74 -5.79 -15.17
N ASP A 290 6.80 -4.53 -15.59
CA ASP A 290 5.66 -3.62 -15.44
C ASP A 290 4.41 -4.13 -16.16
N GLN A 291 4.58 -4.86 -17.28
CA GLN A 291 3.48 -5.51 -17.97
C GLN A 291 2.75 -6.52 -17.08
N PHE A 292 3.49 -7.28 -16.26
CA PHE A 292 2.89 -8.23 -15.32
C PHE A 292 2.10 -7.50 -14.22
N VAL A 293 2.65 -6.41 -13.69
CA VAL A 293 1.98 -5.61 -12.66
C VAL A 293 0.68 -5.01 -13.19
N LEU A 294 0.66 -4.52 -14.43
CA LEU A 294 -0.56 -4.01 -15.10
C LEU A 294 -1.63 -5.09 -15.31
N GLN A 295 -1.23 -6.33 -15.59
CA GLN A 295 -2.16 -7.43 -15.80
C GLN A 295 -2.94 -7.83 -14.54
N SER A 296 -2.56 -7.33 -13.35
CA SER A 296 -3.34 -7.51 -12.12
C SER A 296 -4.74 -6.88 -12.19
N GLY A 297 -4.97 -5.89 -13.07
CA GLY A 297 -6.30 -5.41 -13.46
C GLY A 297 -6.92 -4.30 -12.61
N TYR A 298 -6.21 -3.78 -11.60
CA TYR A 298 -6.72 -2.73 -10.70
C TYR A 298 -5.91 -1.42 -10.74
N ILE A 299 -5.04 -1.29 -11.73
CA ILE A 299 -4.24 -0.08 -11.94
C ILE A 299 -4.95 0.75 -13.01
N THR A 300 -5.66 1.78 -12.58
CA THR A 300 -6.35 2.70 -13.50
C THR A 300 -5.35 3.57 -14.25
N SER A 301 -5.80 4.10 -15.38
CA SER A 301 -5.03 5.06 -16.17
C SER A 301 -4.70 6.33 -15.41
N ALA A 302 -5.67 6.80 -14.62
CA ALA A 302 -5.51 7.94 -13.73
C ALA A 302 -4.45 7.66 -12.65
N ALA A 303 -4.36 6.45 -12.12
CA ALA A 303 -3.35 6.07 -11.14
C ALA A 303 -1.92 6.09 -11.72
N ILE A 304 -1.75 5.63 -12.97
CA ILE A 304 -0.48 5.69 -13.69
C ILE A 304 -0.10 7.15 -13.95
N LYS A 305 -1.04 7.95 -14.47
CA LYS A 305 -0.83 9.39 -14.77
C LYS A 305 -0.48 10.19 -13.51
N SER A 306 -1.18 9.92 -12.42
CA SER A 306 -0.97 10.56 -11.12
C SER A 306 0.31 10.07 -10.43
N ARG A 307 0.88 8.95 -10.89
CA ARG A 307 2.09 8.30 -10.34
C ARG A 307 1.91 7.82 -8.90
N ILE A 308 0.69 7.43 -8.53
CA ILE A 308 0.44 6.78 -7.23
C ILE A 308 0.83 5.30 -7.26
N TYR A 309 0.91 4.70 -8.45
CA TYR A 309 1.36 3.32 -8.68
C TYR A 309 2.43 3.25 -9.77
N MET A 310 3.21 2.17 -9.72
CA MET A 310 4.26 1.79 -10.67
C MET A 310 5.41 2.79 -10.85
N ASP A 311 5.50 3.84 -10.02
CA ASP A 311 6.63 4.76 -10.02
C ASP A 311 7.77 4.24 -9.12
N THR A 312 8.98 4.73 -9.35
CA THR A 312 10.12 4.50 -8.45
C THR A 312 10.08 5.51 -7.31
N LEU A 313 9.84 5.06 -6.08
CA LEU A 313 9.86 5.93 -4.92
C LEU A 313 11.30 6.36 -4.61
N GLY A 314 11.52 7.68 -4.59
CA GLY A 314 12.74 8.28 -4.05
C GLY A 314 12.89 7.99 -2.56
N LEU A 315 14.10 8.18 -2.03
CA LEU A 315 14.41 7.96 -0.61
C LEU A 315 13.48 8.78 0.29
N ASP A 316 13.28 10.04 -0.03
CA ASP A 316 12.33 10.96 0.62
C ASP A 316 10.93 10.37 0.74
N ARG A 317 10.39 9.81 -0.35
CA ARG A 317 9.06 9.19 -0.35
C ARG A 317 9.00 7.88 0.43
N ILE A 318 10.09 7.15 0.55
CA ILE A 318 10.15 5.91 1.34
C ILE A 318 10.02 6.23 2.85
N ILE A 319 10.61 7.31 3.36
CA ILE A 319 10.37 7.69 4.77
C ILE A 319 8.93 8.17 4.96
N ASN A 320 8.39 8.95 4.03
CA ASN A 320 6.96 9.32 4.06
C ASN A 320 6.05 8.09 4.13
N PHE A 321 6.41 7.01 3.40
CA PHE A 321 5.71 5.73 3.49
C PHE A 321 5.77 5.13 4.90
N THR A 322 6.91 5.15 5.58
CA THR A 322 6.98 4.67 6.99
C THR A 322 6.12 5.51 7.94
N LEU A 323 5.87 6.79 7.66
CA LEU A 323 4.93 7.60 8.45
C LEU A 323 3.46 7.19 8.22
N ASN A 324 3.12 6.73 7.01
CA ASN A 324 1.84 6.06 6.77
C ASN A 324 1.75 4.71 7.53
N ASP A 325 2.84 3.94 7.63
CA ASP A 325 2.87 2.71 8.44
C ASP A 325 2.68 2.99 9.94
N LEU A 326 3.28 4.07 10.45
CA LEU A 326 3.03 4.54 11.81
C LEU A 326 1.53 4.87 12.01
N THR A 327 0.92 5.47 11.00
CA THR A 327 -0.51 5.83 11.03
C THR A 327 -1.41 4.59 11.00
N ASN A 328 -1.10 3.62 10.13
CA ASN A 328 -1.82 2.35 10.05
C ASN A 328 -1.74 1.56 11.35
N SER A 329 -0.54 1.41 11.91
CA SER A 329 -0.33 0.73 13.19
C SER A 329 -1.04 1.43 14.34
N TYR A 330 -1.07 2.77 14.34
CA TYR A 330 -1.83 3.56 15.30
C TYR A 330 -3.33 3.28 15.19
N VAL A 331 -3.90 3.39 13.99
CA VAL A 331 -5.32 3.12 13.74
C VAL A 331 -5.69 1.71 14.17
N LYS A 332 -4.82 0.72 13.90
CA LYS A 332 -5.04 -0.66 14.34
C LYS A 332 -5.10 -0.81 15.85
N LYS A 333 -4.30 -0.04 16.59
CA LYS A 333 -4.16 -0.14 18.05
C LYS A 333 -5.16 0.72 18.83
N TYR A 334 -5.46 1.93 18.34
CA TYR A 334 -6.23 2.95 19.06
C TYR A 334 -7.44 3.49 18.28
N GLY A 335 -7.57 3.14 17.00
CA GLY A 335 -8.57 3.72 16.11
C GLY A 335 -8.19 5.12 15.61
N TYR A 336 -9.19 5.83 15.08
CA TYR A 336 -8.99 7.19 14.57
C TYR A 336 -9.10 8.24 15.68
N ASP A 337 -8.17 9.19 15.66
CA ASP A 337 -8.20 10.47 16.39
C ASP A 337 -7.26 11.49 15.71
N ASP A 338 -7.04 12.64 16.36
CA ASP A 338 -6.25 13.75 15.82
C ASP A 338 -4.79 13.40 15.51
N PHE A 339 -4.24 12.33 16.10
CA PHE A 339 -2.89 11.85 15.77
C PHE A 339 -2.83 11.34 14.33
N VAL A 340 -3.89 10.65 13.86
CA VAL A 340 -4.00 10.18 12.47
C VAL A 340 -3.98 11.37 11.50
N LEU A 341 -4.73 12.43 11.82
CA LEU A 341 -4.78 13.64 11.01
C LEU A 341 -3.41 14.35 11.01
N LYS A 342 -2.73 14.42 12.16
CA LYS A 342 -1.39 14.99 12.32
C LYS A 342 -0.36 14.27 11.44
N CYS A 343 -0.30 12.94 11.49
CA CYS A 343 0.60 12.14 10.67
C CYS A 343 0.31 12.30 9.18
N SER A 344 -0.96 12.21 8.78
CA SER A 344 -1.35 12.26 7.38
C SER A 344 -1.09 13.63 6.75
N LYS A 345 -1.37 14.72 7.49
CA LYS A 345 -1.03 16.09 7.04
C LYS A 345 0.47 16.29 6.91
N ARG A 346 1.28 15.68 7.80
CA ARG A 346 2.73 15.71 7.69
C ARG A 346 3.21 15.03 6.42
N VAL A 347 2.67 13.85 6.09
CA VAL A 347 2.97 13.17 4.83
C VAL A 347 2.62 14.04 3.64
N LEU A 348 1.40 14.61 3.58
CA LEU A 348 0.96 15.44 2.45
C LEU A 348 1.77 16.73 2.25
N ALA A 349 2.42 17.24 3.29
CA ALA A 349 3.31 18.40 3.17
C ALA A 349 4.58 18.10 2.33
N TYR A 350 4.98 16.82 2.23
CA TYR A 350 6.19 16.38 1.51
C TYR A 350 5.89 15.45 0.34
N ASP A 351 4.76 14.75 0.38
CA ASP A 351 4.23 13.96 -0.72
C ASP A 351 2.74 14.28 -0.93
N SER A 352 2.49 15.33 -1.71
CA SER A 352 1.15 15.80 -2.07
C SER A 352 0.32 14.80 -2.88
N LYS A 353 0.88 13.65 -3.26
CA LYS A 353 0.19 12.59 -3.98
C LYS A 353 0.11 11.29 -3.18
N SER A 354 0.39 11.34 -1.88
CA SER A 354 0.31 10.16 -1.03
C SER A 354 -1.14 9.69 -0.88
N ILE A 355 -1.49 8.64 -1.60
CA ILE A 355 -2.84 8.09 -1.60
C ILE A 355 -3.24 7.59 -0.20
N HIS A 356 -2.32 6.95 0.53
CA HIS A 356 -2.57 6.48 1.90
C HIS A 356 -2.88 7.62 2.86
N ALA A 357 -2.15 8.75 2.77
CA ALA A 357 -2.42 9.90 3.62
C ALA A 357 -3.81 10.51 3.33
N TYR A 358 -4.20 10.64 2.05
CA TYR A 358 -5.54 11.08 1.70
C TYR A 358 -6.63 10.13 2.23
N MET A 359 -6.43 8.82 2.09
CA MET A 359 -7.35 7.81 2.62
C MET A 359 -7.48 7.89 4.14
N HIS A 360 -6.39 8.09 4.87
CA HIS A 360 -6.43 8.26 6.33
C HIS A 360 -7.21 9.51 6.74
N ILE A 361 -7.06 10.62 6.01
CA ILE A 361 -7.80 11.86 6.30
C ILE A 361 -9.29 11.69 5.96
N ALA A 362 -9.62 11.10 4.81
CA ALA A 362 -11.01 10.81 4.46
C ALA A 362 -11.67 9.92 5.52
N ASN A 363 -10.98 8.85 5.94
CA ASN A 363 -11.48 7.95 6.98
C ASN A 363 -11.58 8.62 8.35
N TYR A 364 -10.66 9.51 8.70
CA TYR A 364 -10.76 10.33 9.91
C TYR A 364 -12.07 11.12 9.92
N TYR A 365 -12.39 11.85 8.84
CA TYR A 365 -13.62 12.63 8.79
C TYR A 365 -14.89 11.77 8.72
N ASN A 366 -14.85 10.64 8.00
CA ASN A 366 -15.97 9.68 7.97
C ASN A 366 -16.27 9.10 9.36
N VAL A 367 -15.23 8.64 10.08
CA VAL A 367 -15.39 8.10 11.43
C VAL A 367 -15.85 9.17 12.41
N LEU A 368 -15.34 10.40 12.30
CA LEU A 368 -15.78 11.52 13.13
C LEU A 368 -17.24 11.87 12.85
N GLY A 369 -17.62 11.98 11.58
CA GLY A 369 -18.99 12.24 11.16
C GLY A 369 -19.96 11.20 11.73
N HIS A 370 -19.63 9.91 11.61
CA HIS A 370 -20.44 8.84 12.20
C HIS A 370 -20.54 8.93 13.73
N LYS A 371 -19.45 9.30 14.42
CA LYS A 371 -19.48 9.52 15.89
C LYS A 371 -20.39 10.68 16.28
N VAL A 372 -20.39 11.76 15.51
CA VAL A 372 -21.28 12.92 15.72
C VAL A 372 -22.73 12.53 15.42
N GLU A 373 -22.99 11.85 14.31
CA GLU A 373 -24.30 11.34 13.92
C GLU A 373 -24.90 10.40 14.98
N THR A 374 -24.08 9.52 15.56
CA THR A 374 -24.51 8.64 16.64
C THR A 374 -24.98 9.41 17.88
N GLN A 375 -24.36 10.56 18.19
CA GLN A 375 -24.79 11.41 19.30
C GLN A 375 -26.17 12.03 19.02
N TYR A 376 -26.40 12.52 17.81
CA TYR A 376 -27.72 13.02 17.41
C TYR A 376 -28.79 11.95 17.50
N ASN A 377 -28.51 10.75 16.98
CA ASN A 377 -29.45 9.63 17.02
C ASN A 377 -29.81 9.23 18.45
N ARG A 378 -28.84 9.23 19.37
CA ARG A 378 -29.08 8.96 20.81
C ARG A 378 -29.94 10.02 21.49
N LEU A 379 -29.91 11.25 20.98
CA LEU A 379 -30.73 12.36 21.46
C LEU A 379 -32.05 12.50 20.69
N ASN A 380 -32.35 11.58 19.76
CA ASN A 380 -33.50 11.62 18.85
C ASN A 380 -33.59 12.92 18.03
N ILE A 381 -32.44 13.48 17.63
CA ILE A 381 -32.36 14.69 16.82
C ILE A 381 -32.52 14.28 15.34
N PRO A 382 -33.52 14.79 14.61
CA PRO A 382 -33.76 14.40 13.22
C PRO A 382 -32.60 14.73 12.30
N ARG A 383 -32.36 13.87 11.29
CA ARG A 383 -31.29 14.04 10.31
C ARG A 383 -31.29 15.39 9.62
N VAL A 384 -32.46 15.82 9.17
CA VAL A 384 -32.67 17.11 8.53
C VAL A 384 -32.09 18.26 9.35
N TYR A 385 -32.29 18.24 10.67
CA TYR A 385 -31.86 19.31 11.56
C TYR A 385 -30.34 19.48 11.61
N TYR A 386 -29.59 18.41 11.86
CA TYR A 386 -28.14 18.56 12.00
C TYR A 386 -27.41 18.74 10.66
N PHE A 387 -28.05 18.43 9.53
CA PHE A 387 -27.53 18.84 8.22
C PHE A 387 -27.79 20.33 7.94
N SER A 388 -28.91 20.91 8.37
CA SER A 388 -29.24 22.33 8.13
C SER A 388 -28.63 23.29 9.15
N GLU A 389 -28.60 22.92 10.44
CA GLU A 389 -28.22 23.84 11.52
C GLU A 389 -26.76 23.67 11.96
N ASP A 390 -26.24 22.44 12.03
CA ASP A 390 -24.89 22.21 12.59
C ASP A 390 -23.78 22.42 11.55
N GLN A 391 -23.21 23.63 11.54
CA GLN A 391 -22.12 24.00 10.66
C GLN A 391 -20.89 23.09 10.84
N LYS A 392 -20.54 22.70 12.06
CA LYS A 392 -19.35 21.87 12.32
C LYS A 392 -19.54 20.46 11.75
N PHE A 393 -20.73 19.90 11.89
CA PHE A 393 -21.07 18.62 11.27
C PHE A 393 -21.01 18.72 9.74
N ARG A 394 -21.58 19.77 9.14
CA ARG A 394 -21.45 20.02 7.69
C ARG A 394 -20.00 20.11 7.24
N GLU A 395 -19.14 20.78 7.99
CA GLU A 395 -17.70 20.88 7.68
C GLU A 395 -17.01 19.52 7.73
N ILE A 396 -17.33 18.67 8.72
CA ILE A 396 -16.82 17.29 8.80
C ILE A 396 -17.21 16.49 7.56
N ILE A 397 -18.49 16.51 7.18
CA ILE A 397 -18.99 15.78 6.01
C ILE A 397 -18.41 16.33 4.71
N LYS A 398 -18.33 17.66 4.57
CA LYS A 398 -17.70 18.32 3.42
C LYS A 398 -16.25 17.88 3.27
N ASN A 399 -15.47 17.86 4.35
CA ASN A 399 -14.08 17.41 4.30
C ASN A 399 -14.00 15.94 3.88
N ALA A 400 -14.84 15.04 4.43
CA ALA A 400 -14.86 13.64 4.00
C ALA A 400 -15.11 13.50 2.50
N ILE A 401 -16.07 14.25 1.95
CA ILE A 401 -16.38 14.26 0.52
C ILE A 401 -15.22 14.81 -0.31
N ASP A 402 -14.65 15.95 0.07
CA ASP A 402 -13.58 16.62 -0.69
C ASP A 402 -12.31 15.74 -0.76
N TYR A 403 -11.94 15.08 0.34
CA TYR A 403 -10.85 14.12 0.34
C TYR A 403 -11.20 12.85 -0.44
N GLY A 404 -12.45 12.37 -0.38
CA GLY A 404 -12.96 11.29 -1.23
C GLY A 404 -12.82 11.59 -2.72
N LYS A 405 -13.20 12.78 -3.17
CA LYS A 405 -13.00 13.23 -4.56
C LYS A 405 -11.53 13.29 -4.94
N THR A 406 -10.66 13.69 -4.01
CA THR A 406 -9.22 13.72 -4.28
C THR A 406 -8.67 12.30 -4.51
N ILE A 407 -9.11 11.33 -3.71
CA ILE A 407 -8.78 9.90 -3.88
C ILE A 407 -9.24 9.38 -5.25
N ASP A 408 -10.49 9.68 -5.62
CA ASP A 408 -11.06 9.27 -6.91
C ASP A 408 -10.31 9.91 -8.08
N ASN A 409 -9.95 11.20 -7.99
CA ASN A 409 -9.18 11.92 -9.00
C ASN A 409 -7.73 11.42 -9.14
N LEU A 410 -7.14 10.90 -8.06
CA LEU A 410 -5.83 10.25 -8.12
C LEU A 410 -5.88 8.89 -8.82
N GLY A 411 -7.08 8.35 -9.08
CA GLY A 411 -7.29 7.09 -9.77
C GLY A 411 -7.23 5.86 -8.86
N PHE A 412 -7.35 6.05 -7.54
CA PHE A 412 -7.42 4.93 -6.62
C PHE A 412 -8.69 4.11 -6.87
N ALA A 413 -8.51 2.81 -7.05
CA ALA A 413 -9.59 1.84 -7.10
C ALA A 413 -9.35 0.78 -6.03
N GLN A 414 -10.36 0.53 -5.20
CA GLN A 414 -10.27 -0.53 -4.21
C GLN A 414 -10.26 -1.89 -4.92
N MET A 415 -9.25 -2.72 -4.64
CA MET A 415 -9.22 -4.10 -5.11
C MET A 415 -10.09 -4.95 -4.17
N PRO A 416 -11.11 -5.68 -4.68
CA PRO A 416 -11.87 -6.60 -3.86
C PRO A 416 -10.96 -7.67 -3.23
N PRO A 417 -11.17 -8.06 -1.96
CA PRO A 417 -10.31 -9.04 -1.29
C PRO A 417 -10.20 -10.38 -2.03
N GLU A 418 -11.28 -10.83 -2.66
CA GLU A 418 -11.32 -12.05 -3.48
C GLU A 418 -10.44 -11.95 -4.74
N MET A 419 -10.36 -10.76 -5.31
CA MET A 419 -9.54 -10.50 -6.49
C MET A 419 -8.07 -10.40 -6.12
N TYR A 420 -7.75 -9.83 -4.95
CA TYR A 420 -6.41 -9.90 -4.40
C TYR A 420 -5.98 -11.36 -4.11
N GLN A 421 -6.85 -12.17 -3.51
CA GLN A 421 -6.57 -13.60 -3.30
C GLN A 421 -6.34 -14.36 -4.61
N LYS A 422 -7.13 -14.06 -5.65
CA LYS A 422 -6.95 -14.64 -6.98
C LYS A 422 -5.63 -14.22 -7.60
N TRP A 423 -5.28 -12.94 -7.52
CA TRP A 423 -3.98 -12.43 -7.96
C TRP A 423 -2.82 -13.11 -7.21
N LEU A 424 -2.90 -13.23 -5.89
CA LEU A 424 -1.91 -13.99 -5.09
C LEU A 424 -1.78 -15.45 -5.55
N GLY A 425 -2.89 -16.09 -5.91
CA GLY A 425 -2.87 -17.44 -6.49
C GLY A 425 -2.17 -17.50 -7.85
N SER A 426 -2.33 -16.47 -8.69
CA SER A 426 -1.73 -16.38 -10.03
C SER A 426 -0.20 -16.30 -10.00
N LEU A 427 0.38 -15.80 -8.89
CA LEU A 427 1.83 -15.71 -8.70
C LEU A 427 2.56 -17.08 -8.73
N LYS A 428 1.81 -18.19 -8.62
CA LYS A 428 2.33 -19.56 -8.69
C LYS A 428 2.25 -20.18 -10.08
N SER A 429 1.76 -19.45 -11.08
CA SER A 429 1.57 -19.97 -12.44
C SER A 429 2.88 -20.35 -13.12
N GLU A 430 2.81 -21.36 -14.00
CA GLU A 430 3.99 -21.87 -14.71
C GLU A 430 4.59 -20.82 -15.67
N SER A 431 3.74 -20.01 -16.31
CA SER A 431 4.18 -18.90 -17.16
C SER A 431 5.08 -17.91 -16.40
N MET A 432 4.76 -17.62 -15.13
CA MET A 432 5.57 -16.72 -14.30
C MET A 432 6.94 -17.32 -13.96
N LYS A 433 6.98 -18.62 -13.67
CA LYS A 433 8.25 -19.32 -13.43
C LYS A 433 9.15 -19.28 -14.67
N GLN A 434 8.60 -19.52 -15.86
CA GLN A 434 9.37 -19.46 -17.10
C GLN A 434 9.92 -18.06 -17.36
N GLN A 435 9.07 -17.02 -17.22
CA GLN A 435 9.52 -15.63 -17.35
C GLN A 435 10.61 -15.27 -16.34
N HIS A 436 10.47 -15.71 -15.09
CA HIS A 436 11.49 -15.52 -14.06
C HIS A 436 12.82 -16.17 -14.46
N LEU A 437 12.81 -17.43 -14.91
CA LEU A 437 14.02 -18.18 -15.28
C LEU A 437 14.75 -17.51 -16.45
N GLU A 438 14.03 -17.10 -17.49
CA GLU A 438 14.59 -16.36 -18.61
C GLU A 438 15.21 -15.04 -18.16
N ARG A 439 14.48 -14.25 -17.36
CA ARG A 439 14.95 -12.95 -16.88
C ARG A 439 16.14 -13.09 -15.95
N ARG A 440 16.13 -14.08 -15.06
CA ARG A 440 17.24 -14.39 -14.16
C ARG A 440 18.50 -14.75 -14.95
N LYS A 441 18.38 -15.56 -16.00
CA LYS A 441 19.51 -15.89 -16.90
C LYS A 441 20.08 -14.63 -17.56
N ILE A 442 19.21 -13.76 -18.08
CA ILE A 442 19.62 -12.50 -18.71
C ILE A 442 20.38 -11.62 -17.71
N LEU A 443 19.81 -11.40 -16.51
CA LEU A 443 20.41 -10.53 -15.49
C LEU A 443 21.73 -11.10 -14.94
N SER A 444 21.80 -12.40 -14.69
CA SER A 444 23.05 -13.04 -14.25
C SER A 444 24.17 -12.90 -15.29
N SER A 445 23.86 -13.01 -16.58
CA SER A 445 24.86 -12.86 -17.65
C SER A 445 25.44 -11.45 -17.77
N MET A 446 24.79 -10.43 -17.18
CA MET A 446 25.30 -9.06 -17.14
C MET A 446 26.33 -8.85 -16.02
N THR A 447 26.29 -9.70 -14.99
CA THR A 447 27.17 -9.61 -13.81
C THR A 447 28.44 -10.47 -13.91
N GLU A 448 28.56 -11.30 -14.94
CA GLU A 448 29.74 -12.15 -15.19
C GLU A 448 30.76 -11.39 -16.05
N PHE A 449 31.63 -10.59 -15.41
CA PHE A 449 32.82 -10.01 -16.05
C PHE A 449 34.03 -9.97 -15.11
#